data_AF-A0A954QHU9-F1
#
_entry.id   AF-A0A954QHU9-F1
#
_cell.length_a   1.000
_cell.length_b   1.000
_cell.length_c   1.000
_cell.angle_alpha   90.00
_cell.angle_beta   90.00
_cell.angle_gamma   90.00
#
_symmetry.space_group_name_H-M   'P 1'
#
loop_
_entity.id
_entity.type
_entity.pdbx_description
1 polymer ?
#
loop_
_entity_poly.entity_id
_entity_poly.type
_entity_poly.pdbx_seq_one_letter_code
_entity_poly.pdbx_strand_id
1 'polypeptide(L)'
;MPQCLVGIGSNLGDRAALLESAVECLGAAAHTRVVRASRWYRSLPIGGPPGQAAFLNGAVLVETSLDAPALLQFSQAIEQRLGRQPNAPWSARPIDVDLLLFESTIVATNELTVPHRWLAVRRFALAPAAELVGDWIHPVLGWSIARLLRQLDVTEPTFVGVGATSAVAREVDAQLATLVPQIGGQGAATSSVPNSASPIEWVEYAEAETTLSGRFAAEAQPAELPRAVMVVATPGAAEPRQLLDWIVGANRCPFVVSDADDTSDQVRELVGAVLATLPIEGAT
;
A
#
# COMPACT_ATOMS: atom_id res chain seq x y z
N MET A 1 -12.16 -23.09 8.45
CA MET A 1 -10.79 -22.76 8.01
C MET A 1 -10.64 -21.26 8.16
N PRO A 2 -9.51 -20.74 8.68
CA PRO A 2 -9.32 -19.30 8.78
C PRO A 2 -9.39 -18.61 7.41
N GLN A 3 -9.76 -17.33 7.43
CA GLN A 3 -9.91 -16.52 6.23
C GLN A 3 -8.74 -15.55 6.03
N CYS A 4 -8.24 -15.50 4.80
CA CYS A 4 -7.22 -14.55 4.38
C CYS A 4 -7.66 -13.79 3.12
N LEU A 5 -7.10 -12.60 2.96
CA LEU A 5 -7.26 -11.79 1.78
C LEU A 5 -5.96 -11.79 0.99
N VAL A 6 -6.03 -12.26 -0.24
CA VAL A 6 -4.90 -12.28 -1.19
C VAL A 6 -5.13 -11.20 -2.24
N GLY A 7 -4.15 -10.34 -2.45
CA GLY A 7 -4.12 -9.38 -3.54
C GLY A 7 -3.50 -10.02 -4.77
N ILE A 8 -4.04 -9.73 -5.95
CA ILE A 8 -3.49 -10.20 -7.23
C ILE A 8 -3.32 -9.04 -8.19
N GLY A 9 -2.23 -9.03 -8.96
CA GLY A 9 -1.91 -7.94 -9.89
C GLY A 9 -1.17 -8.40 -11.14
N SER A 10 -1.48 -7.83 -12.30
CA SER A 10 -0.83 -8.16 -13.57
C SER A 10 -0.69 -6.95 -14.48
N ASN A 11 0.49 -6.73 -15.08
CA ASN A 11 0.70 -5.71 -16.11
C ASN A 11 1.39 -6.19 -17.39
N LEU A 12 1.56 -7.50 -17.56
CA LEU A 12 2.20 -8.09 -18.73
C LEU A 12 1.33 -9.22 -19.30
N GLY A 13 1.30 -9.33 -20.64
CA GLY A 13 0.55 -10.39 -21.32
C GLY A 13 -0.97 -10.19 -21.27
N ASP A 14 -1.72 -11.30 -21.31
CA ASP A 14 -3.17 -11.29 -21.12
C ASP A 14 -3.49 -11.19 -19.62
N ARG A 15 -3.52 -9.95 -19.13
CA ARG A 15 -3.65 -9.62 -17.70
C ARG A 15 -4.91 -10.22 -17.07
N ALA A 16 -6.05 -10.20 -17.77
CA ALA A 16 -7.30 -10.73 -17.25
C ALA A 16 -7.23 -12.26 -17.13
N ALA A 17 -6.78 -12.95 -18.18
CA ALA A 17 -6.61 -14.40 -18.15
C ALA A 17 -5.60 -14.87 -17.09
N LEU A 18 -4.53 -14.10 -16.85
CA LEU A 18 -3.57 -14.38 -15.79
C LEU A 18 -4.18 -14.22 -14.38
N LEU A 19 -4.98 -13.17 -14.15
CA LEU A 19 -5.69 -13.00 -12.89
C LEU A 19 -6.71 -14.12 -12.66
N GLU A 20 -7.47 -14.50 -13.69
CA GLU A 20 -8.41 -15.62 -13.65
C GLU A 20 -7.69 -16.94 -13.33
N SER A 21 -6.55 -17.19 -14.00
CA SER A 21 -5.72 -18.37 -13.74
C SER A 21 -5.18 -18.40 -12.31
N ALA A 22 -4.85 -17.24 -11.72
CA ALA A 22 -4.40 -17.16 -10.33
C ALA A 22 -5.53 -17.52 -9.37
N VAL A 23 -6.76 -17.03 -9.61
CA VAL A 23 -7.96 -17.40 -8.85
C VAL A 23 -8.23 -18.90 -8.95
N GLU A 24 -8.12 -19.48 -10.15
CA GLU A 24 -8.27 -20.92 -10.36
C GLU A 24 -7.22 -21.74 -9.59
N CYS A 25 -5.95 -21.32 -9.61
CA CYS A 25 -4.90 -21.99 -8.84
C CYS A 25 -5.16 -21.93 -7.34
N LEU A 26 -5.61 -20.79 -6.82
CA LEU A 26 -6.04 -20.64 -5.42
C LEU A 26 -7.27 -21.50 -5.11
N GLY A 27 -8.18 -21.71 -6.05
CA GLY A 27 -9.40 -22.50 -5.84
C GLY A 27 -9.21 -24.02 -5.97
N ALA A 28 -8.22 -24.46 -6.75
CA ALA A 28 -8.00 -25.88 -7.06
C ALA A 28 -7.13 -26.63 -6.04
N ALA A 29 -6.41 -25.93 -5.16
CA ALA A 29 -5.55 -26.58 -4.18
C ALA A 29 -6.33 -27.15 -2.99
N ALA A 30 -5.92 -28.33 -2.51
CA ALA A 30 -6.67 -29.06 -1.47
C ALA A 30 -6.74 -28.35 -0.10
N HIS A 31 -5.85 -27.39 0.15
CA HIS A 31 -5.71 -26.66 1.41
C HIS A 31 -6.25 -25.23 1.34
N THR A 32 -6.85 -24.83 0.21
CA THR A 32 -7.48 -23.52 0.02
C THR A 32 -8.87 -23.67 -0.57
N ARG A 33 -9.72 -22.67 -0.34
CA ARG A 33 -11.01 -22.53 -0.99
C ARG A 33 -11.25 -21.05 -1.26
N VAL A 34 -11.41 -20.68 -2.52
CA VAL A 34 -11.84 -19.32 -2.88
C VAL A 34 -13.30 -19.13 -2.44
N VAL A 35 -13.54 -18.12 -1.60
CA VAL A 35 -14.88 -17.73 -1.15
C VAL A 35 -15.48 -16.74 -2.14
N ARG A 36 -14.71 -15.72 -2.53
CA ARG A 36 -15.12 -14.68 -3.48
C ARG A 36 -13.89 -13.96 -4.04
N ALA A 37 -13.97 -13.48 -5.28
CA ALA A 37 -13.02 -12.55 -5.87
C ALA A 37 -13.69 -11.18 -6.07
N SER A 38 -12.90 -10.10 -6.01
CA SER A 38 -13.36 -8.76 -6.35
C SER A 38 -13.46 -8.62 -7.88
N ARG A 39 -14.01 -7.50 -8.34
CA ARG A 39 -13.79 -7.02 -9.71
C ARG A 39 -12.32 -6.65 -9.96
N TRP A 40 -11.97 -6.44 -11.24
CA TRP A 40 -10.63 -6.00 -11.65
C TRP A 40 -10.55 -4.48 -11.75
N TYR A 41 -9.53 -3.91 -11.12
CA TYR A 41 -9.30 -2.47 -11.07
C TYR A 41 -8.05 -2.12 -11.87
N ARG A 42 -8.18 -1.14 -12.78
CA ARG A 42 -7.05 -0.66 -13.56
C ARG A 42 -6.30 0.44 -12.81
N SER A 43 -4.99 0.28 -12.66
CA SER A 43 -4.12 1.29 -12.05
C SER A 43 -2.87 1.54 -12.89
N LEU A 44 -2.29 2.73 -12.73
CA LEU A 44 -0.96 3.01 -13.28
C LEU A 44 0.12 2.22 -12.51
N PRO A 45 1.24 1.88 -13.15
CA PRO A 45 2.41 1.35 -12.46
C PRO A 45 2.98 2.39 -11.49
N ILE A 46 3.37 1.95 -10.29
CA ILE A 46 3.88 2.82 -9.23
C ILE A 46 5.31 2.41 -8.88
N GLY A 47 6.22 3.38 -8.85
CA GLY A 47 7.63 3.16 -8.45
C GLY A 47 8.49 2.39 -9.45
N GLY A 48 7.93 1.95 -10.58
CA GLY A 48 8.66 1.22 -11.62
C GLY A 48 9.26 2.11 -12.72
N PRO A 49 10.17 1.58 -13.57
CA PRO A 49 10.67 2.29 -14.74
C PRO A 49 9.55 2.85 -15.64
N PRO A 50 9.78 4.01 -16.29
CA PRO A 50 8.79 4.61 -17.17
C PRO A 50 8.45 3.70 -18.37
N GLY A 51 7.24 3.82 -18.89
CA GLY A 51 6.77 3.07 -20.06
C GLY A 51 6.15 1.71 -19.76
N GLN A 52 5.99 1.34 -18.48
CA GLN A 52 5.22 0.16 -18.11
C GLN A 52 3.73 0.30 -18.44
N ALA A 53 3.12 -0.81 -18.87
CA ALA A 53 1.68 -0.88 -19.05
C ALA A 53 0.95 -0.77 -17.71
N ALA A 54 -0.31 -0.34 -17.77
CA ALA A 54 -1.20 -0.30 -16.61
C ALA A 54 -1.40 -1.71 -16.01
N PHE A 55 -1.51 -1.78 -14.69
CA PHE A 55 -1.89 -2.98 -13.97
C PHE A 55 -3.41 -3.20 -14.03
N LEU A 56 -3.82 -4.47 -14.06
CA LEU A 56 -5.09 -4.90 -13.50
C LEU A 56 -4.82 -5.48 -12.11
N ASN A 57 -5.60 -5.08 -11.11
CA ASN A 57 -5.48 -5.55 -9.73
C ASN A 57 -6.82 -6.06 -9.21
N GLY A 58 -6.77 -7.01 -8.29
CA GLY A 58 -7.94 -7.54 -7.60
C GLY A 58 -7.58 -8.08 -6.22
N ALA A 59 -8.59 -8.54 -5.50
CA ALA A 59 -8.43 -9.27 -4.25
C ALA A 59 -9.27 -10.54 -4.29
N VAL A 60 -8.84 -11.54 -3.53
CA VAL A 60 -9.49 -12.84 -3.40
C VAL A 60 -9.61 -13.17 -1.92
N LEU A 61 -10.82 -13.39 -1.45
CA LEU A 61 -11.09 -13.91 -0.12
C LEU A 61 -10.97 -15.43 -0.17
N VAL A 62 -10.06 -15.97 0.63
CA VAL A 62 -9.70 -17.38 0.63
C VAL A 62 -9.86 -17.94 2.03
N GLU A 63 -10.46 -19.12 2.15
CA GLU A 63 -10.35 -19.96 3.34
C GLU A 63 -9.19 -20.92 3.16
N THR A 64 -8.32 -21.07 4.16
CA THR A 64 -7.16 -21.96 4.06
C THR A 64 -6.85 -22.70 5.35
N SER A 65 -6.26 -23.90 5.24
CA SER A 65 -5.64 -24.59 6.38
C SER A 65 -4.14 -24.31 6.50
N LEU A 66 -3.55 -23.55 5.57
CA LEU A 66 -2.17 -23.10 5.65
C LEU A 66 -2.03 -21.97 6.67
N ASP A 67 -0.87 -21.89 7.32
CA ASP A 67 -0.46 -20.69 8.04
C ASP A 67 0.09 -19.61 7.07
N ALA A 68 0.37 -18.41 7.59
CA ALA A 68 0.79 -17.30 6.75
C ALA A 68 2.12 -17.55 6.00
N PRO A 69 3.18 -18.14 6.60
CA PRO A 69 4.40 -18.52 5.88
C PRO A 69 4.16 -19.55 4.77
N ALA A 70 3.36 -20.60 5.01
CA ALA A 70 3.05 -21.59 3.98
C ALA A 70 2.20 -20.98 2.86
N LEU A 71 1.29 -20.06 3.18
CA LEU A 71 0.49 -19.35 2.19
C LEU A 71 1.34 -18.41 1.32
N LEU A 72 2.38 -17.78 1.88
CA LEU A 72 3.37 -17.02 1.11
C LEU A 72 4.09 -17.92 0.09
N GLN A 73 4.59 -19.08 0.54
CA GLN A 73 5.24 -20.05 -0.35
C GLN A 73 4.31 -20.54 -1.46
N PHE A 74 3.05 -20.79 -1.12
CA PHE A 74 2.03 -21.18 -2.10
C PHE A 74 1.76 -20.07 -3.13
N SER A 75 1.68 -18.82 -2.67
CA SER A 75 1.50 -17.64 -3.54
C SER A 75 2.67 -17.51 -4.53
N GLN A 76 3.90 -17.62 -4.05
CA GLN A 76 5.11 -17.61 -4.90
C GLN A 76 5.12 -18.77 -5.91
N ALA A 77 4.64 -19.96 -5.53
CA ALA A 77 4.52 -21.09 -6.44
C ALA A 77 3.48 -20.84 -7.56
N ILE A 78 2.36 -20.17 -7.24
CA ILE A 78 1.38 -19.73 -8.25
C ILE A 78 2.04 -18.75 -9.22
N GLU A 79 2.79 -17.78 -8.72
CA GLU A 79 3.48 -16.80 -9.57
C GLU A 79 4.45 -17.46 -10.55
N GLN A 80 5.29 -18.38 -10.06
CA GLN A 80 6.23 -19.13 -10.89
C GLN A 80 5.50 -19.97 -11.95
N ARG A 81 4.41 -20.64 -11.57
CA ARG A 81 3.57 -21.43 -12.48
C ARG A 81 2.95 -20.59 -13.59
N LEU A 82 2.58 -19.35 -13.29
CA LEU A 82 1.99 -18.39 -14.24
C LEU A 82 3.05 -17.53 -14.95
N GLY A 83 4.33 -17.92 -14.86
CA GLY A 83 5.41 -17.37 -15.69
C GLY A 83 6.18 -16.21 -15.06
N ARG A 84 5.96 -15.88 -13.79
CA ARG A 84 6.82 -14.89 -13.10
C ARG A 84 8.24 -15.45 -12.98
N GLN A 85 9.20 -14.69 -13.47
CA GLN A 85 10.63 -14.95 -13.36
C GLN A 85 11.28 -13.92 -12.43
N PRO A 86 12.40 -14.25 -11.76
CA PRO A 86 13.17 -13.26 -11.00
C PRO A 86 13.56 -12.08 -11.90
N ASN A 87 13.27 -10.87 -11.44
CA ASN A 87 13.52 -9.64 -12.17
C ASN A 87 13.94 -8.52 -11.20
N ALA A 88 14.36 -7.38 -11.75
CA ALA A 88 14.68 -6.21 -10.94
C ALA A 88 13.44 -5.76 -10.13
N PRO A 89 13.62 -5.23 -8.91
CA PRO A 89 12.53 -4.68 -8.11
C PRO A 89 11.66 -3.70 -8.94
N TRP A 90 10.34 -3.71 -8.72
CA TRP A 90 9.39 -2.79 -9.35
C TRP A 90 9.24 -2.91 -10.88
N SER A 91 9.81 -3.95 -11.48
CA SER A 91 9.64 -4.21 -12.92
C SER A 91 8.28 -4.83 -13.25
N ALA A 92 7.93 -4.76 -14.54
CA ALA A 92 6.72 -5.37 -15.07
C ALA A 92 6.71 -6.89 -14.81
N ARG A 93 5.54 -7.43 -14.52
CA ARG A 93 5.37 -8.85 -14.17
C ARG A 93 4.06 -9.42 -14.71
N PRO A 94 4.07 -10.71 -15.11
CA PRO A 94 2.87 -11.38 -15.58
C PRO A 94 1.82 -11.53 -14.46
N ILE A 95 2.26 -11.82 -13.24
CA ILE A 95 1.38 -11.91 -12.07
C ILE A 95 2.15 -11.55 -10.80
N ASP A 96 1.43 -11.03 -9.82
CA ASP A 96 1.80 -10.73 -8.44
C ASP A 96 0.71 -11.32 -7.54
N VAL A 97 1.06 -12.07 -6.50
CA VAL A 97 0.14 -12.69 -5.55
C VAL A 97 0.61 -12.38 -4.14
N ASP A 98 -0.01 -11.36 -3.52
CA ASP A 98 0.38 -10.83 -2.22
C ASP A 98 -0.59 -11.26 -1.11
N LEU A 99 -0.07 -11.73 0.01
CA LEU A 99 -0.87 -11.92 1.22
C LEU A 99 -1.15 -10.56 1.89
N LEU A 100 -2.39 -10.07 1.80
CA LEU A 100 -2.77 -8.75 2.33
C LEU A 100 -3.17 -8.80 3.81
N LEU A 101 -4.06 -9.72 4.17
CA LEU A 101 -4.60 -9.91 5.51
C LEU A 101 -4.79 -11.39 5.80
N PHE A 102 -4.65 -11.78 7.06
CA PHE A 102 -4.94 -13.14 7.53
C PHE A 102 -5.64 -13.03 8.89
N GLU A 103 -6.97 -12.88 8.87
CA GLU A 103 -7.78 -12.57 10.06
C GLU A 103 -7.10 -11.50 10.95
N SER A 104 -6.93 -11.79 12.25
CA SER A 104 -6.22 -10.94 13.21
C SER A 104 -4.71 -11.27 13.32
N THR A 105 -4.16 -12.08 12.43
CA THR A 105 -2.75 -12.50 12.48
C THR A 105 -1.84 -11.32 12.18
N ILE A 106 -0.83 -11.15 13.03
CA ILE A 106 0.28 -10.22 12.81
C ILE A 106 1.57 -11.02 12.68
N VAL A 107 2.26 -10.86 11.55
CA VAL A 107 3.58 -11.43 11.27
C VAL A 107 4.50 -10.29 10.88
N ALA A 108 5.69 -10.23 11.49
CA ALA A 108 6.73 -9.26 11.17
C ALA A 108 8.09 -9.98 11.18
N THR A 109 8.41 -10.67 10.09
CA THR A 109 9.74 -11.25 9.83
C THR A 109 10.38 -10.57 8.63
N ASN A 110 11.64 -10.87 8.36
CA ASN A 110 12.35 -10.35 7.18
C ASN A 110 11.73 -10.85 5.87
N GLU A 111 11.10 -12.02 5.89
CA GLU A 111 10.53 -12.70 4.72
C GLU A 111 9.03 -12.40 4.54
N LEU A 112 8.30 -12.12 5.61
CA LEU A 112 6.85 -11.95 5.60
C LEU A 112 6.39 -10.87 6.57
N THR A 113 5.60 -9.92 6.06
CA THR A 113 4.85 -8.96 6.87
C THR A 113 3.35 -9.09 6.59
N VAL A 114 2.57 -9.42 7.61
CA VAL A 114 1.11 -9.51 7.57
C VAL A 114 0.54 -8.72 8.75
N PRO A 115 -0.44 -7.81 8.57
CA PRO A 115 -0.96 -7.30 7.31
C PRO A 115 0.13 -6.73 6.39
N HIS A 116 -0.09 -6.79 5.08
CA HIS A 116 0.90 -6.30 4.12
C HIS A 116 1.29 -4.84 4.41
N ARG A 117 2.59 -4.56 4.52
CA ARG A 117 3.15 -3.29 5.04
C ARG A 117 2.62 -2.02 4.37
N TRP A 118 2.24 -2.12 3.09
CA TRP A 118 1.74 -0.97 2.31
C TRP A 118 0.24 -1.04 2.01
N LEU A 119 -0.50 -1.99 2.59
CA LEU A 119 -1.94 -2.13 2.35
C LEU A 119 -2.68 -0.81 2.62
N ALA A 120 -2.42 -0.19 3.77
CA ALA A 120 -3.13 1.01 4.23
C ALA A 120 -2.97 2.25 3.33
N VAL A 121 -2.02 2.25 2.39
CA VAL A 121 -1.72 3.38 1.50
C VAL A 121 -1.82 3.04 0.01
N ARG A 122 -2.21 1.80 -0.33
CA ARG A 122 -2.35 1.36 -1.73
C ARG A 122 -3.82 1.29 -2.11
N ARG A 123 -4.31 2.30 -2.83
CA ARG A 123 -5.71 2.34 -3.30
C ARG A 123 -6.05 1.12 -4.16
N PHE A 124 -5.14 0.69 -5.02
CA PHE A 124 -5.32 -0.49 -5.88
C PHE A 124 -5.41 -1.83 -5.10
N ALA A 125 -4.99 -1.85 -3.83
CA ALA A 125 -5.22 -2.98 -2.92
C ALA A 125 -6.44 -2.75 -2.02
N LEU A 126 -6.64 -1.53 -1.50
CA LEU A 126 -7.75 -1.17 -0.62
C LEU A 126 -9.12 -1.18 -1.30
N ALA A 127 -9.21 -0.74 -2.55
CA ALA A 127 -10.48 -0.73 -3.30
C ALA A 127 -11.05 -2.15 -3.48
N PRO A 128 -10.30 -3.13 -4.05
CA PRO A 128 -10.79 -4.50 -4.10
C PRO A 128 -10.93 -5.15 -2.72
N ALA A 129 -10.06 -4.83 -1.76
CA ALA A 129 -10.20 -5.32 -0.39
C ALA A 129 -11.51 -4.84 0.28
N ALA A 130 -11.87 -3.56 0.13
CA ALA A 130 -13.08 -3.00 0.72
C ALA A 130 -14.36 -3.56 0.09
N GLU A 131 -14.31 -3.95 -1.19
CA GLU A 131 -15.40 -4.68 -1.87
C GLU A 131 -15.64 -6.07 -1.26
N LEU A 132 -14.58 -6.72 -0.77
CA LEU A 132 -14.67 -8.05 -0.19
C LEU A 132 -14.92 -8.06 1.32
N VAL A 133 -14.18 -7.24 2.05
CA VAL A 133 -14.03 -7.31 3.51
C VAL A 133 -13.97 -5.91 4.14
N GLY A 134 -14.80 -4.97 3.65
CA GLY A 134 -14.78 -3.57 4.09
C GLY A 134 -15.00 -3.35 5.59
N ASP A 135 -15.63 -4.29 6.28
CA ASP A 135 -15.88 -4.31 7.72
C ASP A 135 -14.76 -4.94 8.55
N TRP A 136 -13.82 -5.67 7.93
CA TRP A 136 -12.68 -6.24 8.64
C TRP A 136 -11.81 -5.14 9.23
N ILE A 137 -11.33 -5.38 10.45
CA ILE A 137 -10.47 -4.45 11.18
C ILE A 137 -9.02 -4.82 10.90
N HIS A 138 -8.24 -3.84 10.43
CA HIS A 138 -6.79 -3.99 10.28
C HIS A 138 -6.17 -4.22 11.68
N PRO A 139 -5.50 -5.34 11.96
CA PRO A 139 -5.12 -5.70 13.34
C PRO A 139 -4.09 -4.77 13.97
N VAL A 140 -3.24 -4.12 13.17
CA VAL A 140 -2.28 -3.09 13.65
C VAL A 140 -2.94 -1.73 13.84
N LEU A 141 -3.62 -1.21 12.80
CA LEU A 141 -4.21 0.15 12.82
C LEU A 141 -5.56 0.22 13.54
N GLY A 142 -6.25 -0.89 13.76
CA GLY A 142 -7.56 -0.91 14.40
C GLY A 142 -8.69 -0.18 13.65
N TRP A 143 -8.47 0.18 12.38
CA TRP A 143 -9.48 0.77 11.50
C TRP A 143 -10.03 -0.28 10.55
N SER A 144 -11.28 -0.11 10.12
CA SER A 144 -11.84 -0.98 9.09
C SER A 144 -11.21 -0.72 7.72
N ILE A 145 -11.18 -1.73 6.86
CA ILE A 145 -10.67 -1.58 5.48
C ILE A 145 -11.42 -0.49 4.71
N ALA A 146 -12.75 -0.38 4.89
CA ALA A 146 -13.53 0.69 4.30
C ALA A 146 -13.16 2.08 4.84
N ARG A 147 -12.78 2.19 6.13
CA ARG A 147 -12.28 3.46 6.70
C ARG A 147 -10.92 3.83 6.12
N LEU A 148 -10.01 2.86 5.97
CA LEU A 148 -8.69 3.09 5.36
C LEU A 148 -8.84 3.59 3.92
N LEU A 149 -9.73 2.99 3.12
CA LEU A 149 -10.00 3.47 1.76
C LEU A 149 -10.52 4.91 1.76
N ARG A 150 -11.52 5.23 2.60
CA ARG A 150 -12.06 6.61 2.72
C ARG A 150 -11.01 7.62 3.16
N GLN A 151 -10.03 7.21 3.96
CA GLN A 151 -8.93 8.09 4.37
C GLN A 151 -8.12 8.59 3.17
N LEU A 152 -8.05 7.81 2.08
CA LEU A 152 -7.37 8.23 0.86
C LEU A 152 -8.15 9.28 0.06
N ASP A 153 -9.42 9.51 0.38
CA ASP A 153 -10.30 10.50 -0.27
C ASP A 153 -10.36 11.84 0.46
N VAL A 154 -9.62 11.99 1.57
CA VAL A 154 -9.57 13.26 2.31
C VAL A 154 -9.06 14.37 1.38
N THR A 155 -9.78 15.50 1.40
CA THR A 155 -9.75 16.58 0.41
C THR A 155 -8.46 17.39 0.40
N GLU A 156 -7.60 17.23 1.40
CA GLU A 156 -6.22 17.70 1.34
C GLU A 156 -5.31 16.47 1.49
N PRO A 157 -4.57 16.07 0.43
CA PRO A 157 -3.53 15.06 0.55
C PRO A 157 -2.41 15.63 1.39
N THR A 158 -2.56 15.61 2.71
CA THR A 158 -1.45 15.89 3.62
C THR A 158 -0.84 14.54 3.95
N PHE A 159 0.34 14.29 3.39
CA PHE A 159 1.25 13.33 3.97
C PHE A 159 2.13 14.06 4.98
N VAL A 160 2.55 13.36 6.01
CA VAL A 160 3.59 13.89 6.91
C VAL A 160 4.84 13.06 6.70
N GLY A 161 5.89 13.67 6.18
CA GLY A 161 7.21 13.06 6.07
C GLY A 161 8.03 13.35 7.32
N VAL A 162 8.54 12.33 8.00
CA VAL A 162 9.33 12.48 9.22
C VAL A 162 10.75 11.99 9.02
N GLY A 163 11.71 12.85 9.35
CA GLY A 163 13.12 12.44 9.48
C GLY A 163 13.88 12.23 8.19
N ALA A 164 13.31 12.65 7.05
CA ALA A 164 14.04 12.71 5.79
C ALA A 164 15.12 13.79 5.84
N THR A 165 16.29 13.51 5.26
CA THR A 165 17.28 14.58 5.03
C THR A 165 16.71 15.64 4.08
N SER A 166 17.22 16.87 4.14
CA SER A 166 16.79 17.92 3.20
C SER A 166 17.04 17.55 1.73
N ALA A 167 17.95 16.62 1.44
CA ALA A 167 18.18 16.11 0.09
C ALA A 167 17.04 15.17 -0.36
N VAL A 168 16.67 14.20 0.48
CA VAL A 168 15.55 13.27 0.22
C VAL A 168 14.26 14.06 0.06
N ALA A 169 13.96 14.96 1.01
CA ALA A 169 12.73 15.75 0.99
C ALA A 169 12.58 16.56 -0.31
N ARG A 170 13.63 17.29 -0.73
CA ARG A 170 13.62 18.07 -1.97
C ARG A 170 13.42 17.21 -3.22
N GLU A 171 14.05 16.05 -3.27
CA GLU A 171 13.94 15.17 -4.44
C GLU A 171 12.54 14.54 -4.54
N VAL A 172 11.97 14.10 -3.42
CA VAL A 172 10.58 13.61 -3.37
C VAL A 172 9.62 14.71 -3.84
N ASP A 173 9.76 15.92 -3.30
CA ASP A 173 8.91 17.06 -3.67
C ASP A 173 9.02 17.38 -5.17
N ALA A 174 10.25 17.40 -5.72
CA ALA A 174 10.49 17.66 -7.14
C ALA A 174 9.87 16.60 -8.06
N GLN A 175 9.96 15.32 -7.71
CA GLN A 175 9.35 14.24 -8.48
C GLN A 175 7.82 14.29 -8.41
N LEU A 176 7.24 14.53 -7.23
CA LEU A 176 5.79 14.62 -7.08
C LEU A 176 5.21 15.81 -7.84
N ALA A 177 5.89 16.96 -7.85
CA ALA A 177 5.49 18.12 -8.64
C ALA A 177 5.42 17.82 -10.16
N THR A 178 6.23 16.87 -10.63
CA THR A 178 6.24 16.45 -12.03
C THR A 178 5.22 15.35 -12.32
N LEU A 179 5.11 14.35 -11.45
CA LEU A 179 4.33 13.12 -11.70
C LEU A 179 2.84 13.30 -11.39
N VAL A 180 2.48 14.03 -10.33
CA VAL A 180 1.07 14.19 -9.93
C VAL A 180 0.22 14.86 -11.03
N PRO A 181 0.67 15.95 -11.69
CA PRO A 181 -0.11 16.56 -12.78
C PRO A 181 -0.29 15.63 -13.99
N GLN A 182 0.72 14.80 -14.31
CA GLN A 182 0.66 13.87 -15.44
C GLN A 182 -0.39 12.77 -15.22
N ILE A 183 -0.56 12.33 -13.97
CA ILE A 183 -1.54 11.32 -13.60
C ILE A 183 -2.95 11.93 -13.51
N GLY A 184 -3.07 13.15 -12.97
CA GLY A 184 -4.34 13.88 -12.90
C GLY A 184 -4.95 14.22 -14.26
N GLY A 185 -4.13 14.35 -15.31
CA GLY A 185 -4.58 14.62 -16.68
C GLY A 185 -5.13 13.42 -17.46
N GLN A 186 -5.04 12.18 -16.94
CA GLN A 186 -5.34 10.96 -17.70
C GLN A 186 -6.66 10.25 -17.34
N GLY A 187 -7.46 10.73 -16.36
CA GLY A 187 -8.77 10.11 -16.11
C GLY A 187 -9.39 10.23 -14.72
N ALA A 188 -8.96 11.18 -13.87
CA ALA A 188 -9.62 11.44 -12.60
C ALA A 188 -10.27 12.83 -12.61
N ALA A 189 -11.56 12.88 -12.27
CA ALA A 189 -12.24 14.13 -11.98
C ALA A 189 -11.39 14.94 -11.00
N THR A 190 -11.08 16.16 -11.40
CA THR A 190 -10.37 17.15 -10.60
C THR A 190 -11.09 17.36 -9.26
N SER A 191 -10.48 16.93 -8.16
CA SER A 191 -10.67 17.60 -6.88
C SER A 191 -9.40 17.54 -6.05
N SER A 192 -8.84 18.74 -5.85
CA SER A 192 -7.88 19.16 -4.82
C SER A 192 -6.51 18.47 -4.78
N VAL A 193 -5.68 18.80 -5.77
CA VAL A 193 -4.25 19.01 -5.46
C VAL A 193 -4.17 20.36 -4.73
N PRO A 194 -3.60 20.43 -3.52
CA PRO A 194 -3.54 21.66 -2.74
C PRO A 194 -2.66 22.69 -3.46
N ASN A 195 -2.93 23.96 -3.17
CA ASN A 195 -2.18 25.11 -3.69
C ASN A 195 -0.77 25.23 -3.05
N SER A 196 -0.32 24.20 -2.31
CA SER A 196 1.05 24.04 -1.81
C SER A 196 1.90 23.31 -2.85
N ALA A 197 3.18 23.69 -2.97
CA ALA A 197 4.09 23.11 -3.96
C ALA A 197 4.35 21.59 -3.76
N SER A 198 4.04 21.04 -2.58
CA SER A 198 4.17 19.61 -2.25
C SER A 198 2.95 19.12 -1.46
N PRO A 199 2.49 17.86 -1.67
CA PRO A 199 1.50 17.20 -0.82
C PRO A 199 2.09 16.66 0.50
N ILE A 200 3.38 16.92 0.77
CA ILE A 200 4.06 16.43 1.97
C ILE A 200 4.42 17.61 2.86
N GLU A 201 4.05 17.50 4.13
CA GLU A 201 4.59 18.31 5.19
C GLU A 201 5.77 17.58 5.83
N TRP A 202 6.96 18.18 5.77
CA TRP A 202 8.17 17.59 6.34
C TRP A 202 8.39 18.06 7.78
N VAL A 203 8.64 17.11 8.68
CA VAL A 203 8.85 17.34 10.11
C VAL A 203 10.14 16.65 10.56
N GLU A 204 10.93 17.31 11.40
CA GLU A 204 12.11 16.73 12.02
C GLU A 204 11.73 15.69 13.07
N TYR A 205 12.57 14.66 13.26
CA TYR A 205 12.30 13.59 14.23
C TYR A 205 12.02 14.12 15.64
N ALA A 206 12.80 15.10 16.10
CA ALA A 206 12.70 15.67 17.44
C ALA A 206 11.38 16.42 17.70
N GLU A 207 10.70 16.87 16.64
CA GLU A 207 9.48 17.66 16.72
C GLU A 207 8.24 16.82 16.37
N ALA A 208 8.43 15.63 15.80
CA ALA A 208 7.36 14.80 15.25
C ALA A 208 6.24 14.54 16.26
N GLU A 209 6.55 14.04 17.46
CA GLU A 209 5.54 13.76 18.47
C GLU A 209 4.77 15.02 18.88
N THR A 210 5.46 16.15 19.09
CA THR A 210 4.82 17.40 19.52
C THR A 210 3.92 17.98 18.42
N THR A 211 4.43 18.05 17.19
CA THR A 211 3.71 18.59 16.02
C THR A 211 2.48 17.76 15.68
N LEU A 212 2.59 16.44 15.86
CA LEU A 212 1.56 15.51 15.43
C LEU A 212 0.56 15.13 16.53
N SER A 213 0.94 15.15 17.80
CA SER A 213 0.02 14.84 18.92
C SER A 213 -1.22 15.73 18.95
N GLY A 214 -1.08 17.02 18.62
CA GLY A 214 -2.23 17.93 18.53
C GLY A 214 -3.19 17.61 17.38
N ARG A 215 -2.71 16.92 16.34
CA ARG A 215 -3.50 16.56 15.14
C ARG A 215 -4.16 15.20 15.24
N PHE A 216 -3.53 14.27 15.96
CA PHE A 216 -4.00 12.89 16.12
C PHE A 216 -4.80 12.65 17.40
N ALA A 217 -5.20 13.72 18.10
CA ALA A 217 -6.05 13.59 19.29
C ALA A 217 -7.33 12.79 18.96
N ALA A 218 -7.84 12.02 19.94
CA ALA A 218 -8.96 11.09 19.74
C ALA A 218 -10.26 11.76 19.20
N GLU A 219 -10.35 13.08 19.29
CA GLU A 219 -11.47 13.91 18.81
C GLU A 219 -11.27 14.46 17.39
N ALA A 220 -10.10 14.25 16.78
CA ALA A 220 -9.80 14.74 15.44
C ALA A 220 -10.76 14.15 14.41
N GLN A 221 -11.34 15.01 13.58
CA GLN A 221 -12.21 14.55 12.50
C GLN A 221 -11.35 13.80 11.46
N PRO A 222 -11.88 12.78 10.76
CA PRO A 222 -11.13 12.09 9.71
C PRO A 222 -10.52 13.02 8.65
N ALA A 223 -11.13 14.19 8.42
CA ALA A 223 -10.64 15.23 7.52
C ALA A 223 -9.39 15.98 8.03
N GLU A 224 -9.07 15.89 9.32
CA GLU A 224 -7.93 16.56 9.96
C GLU A 224 -6.70 15.64 10.02
N LEU A 225 -6.88 14.34 9.74
CA LEU A 225 -5.79 13.36 9.74
C LEU A 225 -5.09 13.32 8.37
N PRO A 226 -3.75 13.23 8.34
CA PRO A 226 -3.04 12.98 7.10
C PRO A 226 -3.45 11.64 6.46
N ARG A 227 -3.22 11.49 5.15
CA ARG A 227 -3.47 10.22 4.45
C ARG A 227 -2.57 9.12 4.98
N ALA A 228 -1.31 9.48 5.25
CA ALA A 228 -0.35 8.62 5.93
C ALA A 228 0.79 9.45 6.53
N VAL A 229 1.41 8.90 7.57
CA VAL A 229 2.72 9.34 8.05
C VAL A 229 3.80 8.51 7.37
N MET A 230 4.76 9.14 6.72
CA MET A 230 5.90 8.50 6.07
C MET A 230 7.14 8.72 6.91
N VAL A 231 7.71 7.65 7.45
CA VAL A 231 8.87 7.68 8.34
C VAL A 231 10.09 7.18 7.58
N VAL A 232 11.16 7.98 7.52
CA VAL A 232 12.42 7.58 6.89
C VAL A 232 13.36 7.05 7.96
N ALA A 233 13.42 5.72 8.12
CA ALA A 233 14.30 5.08 9.08
C ALA A 233 15.75 5.19 8.57
N THR A 234 16.58 5.96 9.27
CA THR A 234 18.01 6.08 8.96
C THR A 234 18.82 5.19 9.90
N PRO A 235 19.80 4.40 9.39
CA PRO A 235 20.68 3.60 10.24
C PRO A 235 21.37 4.47 11.29
N GLY A 236 21.17 4.15 12.57
CA GLY A 236 21.74 4.89 13.71
C GLY A 236 20.87 6.03 14.26
N ALA A 237 19.69 6.31 13.68
CA ALA A 237 18.72 7.20 14.30
C ALA A 237 18.17 6.56 15.59
N ALA A 238 18.19 7.32 16.69
CA ALA A 238 17.80 6.83 18.01
C ALA A 238 16.27 6.65 18.18
N GLU A 239 15.47 7.31 17.35
CA GLU A 239 14.05 7.58 17.61
C GLU A 239 12.99 6.97 16.68
N PRO A 240 13.27 6.29 15.53
CA PRO A 240 12.21 5.78 14.66
C PRO A 240 11.23 4.82 15.34
N ARG A 241 11.72 3.95 16.23
CA ARG A 241 10.89 2.95 16.91
C ARG A 241 9.87 3.57 17.86
N GLN A 242 10.28 4.57 18.65
CA GLN A 242 9.38 5.24 19.59
C GLN A 242 8.24 5.94 18.84
N LEU A 243 8.56 6.59 17.73
CA LEU A 243 7.56 7.22 16.87
C LEU A 243 6.59 6.18 16.30
N LEU A 244 7.08 5.03 15.84
CA LEU A 244 6.23 3.95 15.30
C LEU A 244 5.32 3.36 16.39
N ASP A 245 5.85 3.10 17.58
CA ASP A 245 5.07 2.60 18.71
C ASP A 245 3.95 3.59 19.09
N TRP A 246 4.24 4.89 19.03
CA TRP A 246 3.26 5.94 19.26
C TRP A 246 2.20 6.02 18.15
N ILE A 247 2.60 5.99 16.87
CA ILE A 247 1.66 5.97 15.73
C ILE A 247 0.72 4.76 15.81
N VAL A 248 1.28 3.57 16.07
CA VAL A 248 0.53 2.31 16.14
C VAL A 248 -0.36 2.28 17.38
N GLY A 249 0.16 2.68 18.53
CA GLY A 249 -0.52 2.57 19.82
C GLY A 249 -1.62 3.62 20.03
N ALA A 250 -1.27 4.89 19.88
CA ALA A 250 -2.11 6.01 20.33
C ALA A 250 -3.02 6.56 19.23
N ASN A 251 -2.52 6.62 18.00
CA ASN A 251 -3.15 7.42 16.94
C ASN A 251 -3.76 6.60 15.81
N ARG A 252 -3.28 5.35 15.63
CA ARG A 252 -3.85 4.38 14.69
C ARG A 252 -3.96 4.91 13.25
N CYS A 253 -3.08 5.85 12.89
CA CYS A 253 -3.02 6.45 11.57
C CYS A 253 -2.28 5.53 10.59
N PRO A 254 -2.68 5.46 9.30
CA PRO A 254 -1.86 4.83 8.27
C PRO A 254 -0.44 5.39 8.29
N PHE A 255 0.54 4.51 8.10
CA PHE A 255 1.94 4.90 8.01
C PHE A 255 2.69 4.05 7.00
N VAL A 256 3.81 4.59 6.54
CA VAL A 256 4.79 3.91 5.70
C VAL A 256 6.14 4.12 6.32
N VAL A 257 6.93 3.06 6.42
CA VAL A 257 8.33 3.15 6.82
C VAL A 257 9.17 2.86 5.59
N SER A 258 10.07 3.78 5.26
CA SER A 258 11.16 3.51 4.33
C SER A 258 12.40 3.18 5.15
N ASP A 259 12.86 1.94 5.00
CA ASP A 259 14.06 1.39 5.65
C ASP A 259 15.23 1.25 4.67
N ALA A 260 15.10 1.83 3.47
CA ALA A 260 16.13 1.82 2.45
C ALA A 260 17.40 2.57 2.90
N ASP A 261 18.56 1.96 2.63
CA ASP A 261 19.88 2.52 3.01
C ASP A 261 20.32 3.67 2.10
N ASP A 262 19.85 3.71 0.85
CA ASP A 262 20.24 4.73 -0.14
C ASP A 262 19.12 5.72 -0.46
N THR A 263 19.52 6.94 -0.78
CA THR A 263 18.62 8.06 -1.09
C THR A 263 17.69 7.77 -2.28
N SER A 264 18.15 7.05 -3.30
CA SER A 264 17.34 6.79 -4.51
C SER A 264 16.17 5.86 -4.20
N ASP A 265 16.43 4.83 -3.41
CA ASP A 265 15.41 3.86 -2.98
C ASP A 265 14.44 4.51 -1.98
N GLN A 266 14.93 5.30 -1.03
CA GLN A 266 14.07 6.10 -0.13
C GLN A 266 13.12 7.01 -0.91
N VAL A 267 13.63 7.79 -1.87
CA VAL A 267 12.81 8.66 -2.72
C VAL A 267 11.75 7.83 -3.46
N ARG A 268 12.15 6.70 -4.04
CA ARG A 268 11.25 5.84 -4.83
C ARG A 268 10.11 5.26 -3.99
N GLU A 269 10.39 4.81 -2.77
CA GLU A 269 9.38 4.28 -1.85
C GLU A 269 8.39 5.37 -1.41
N LEU A 270 8.89 6.56 -1.05
CA LEU A 270 8.06 7.68 -0.59
C LEU A 270 7.19 8.24 -1.72
N VAL A 271 7.76 8.48 -2.89
CA VAL A 271 7.02 8.88 -4.10
C VAL A 271 5.98 7.81 -4.43
N GLY A 272 6.38 6.53 -4.40
CA GLY A 272 5.48 5.40 -4.65
C GLY A 272 4.30 5.36 -3.68
N ALA A 273 4.53 5.58 -2.39
CA ALA A 273 3.48 5.62 -1.38
C ALA A 273 2.44 6.71 -1.68
N VAL A 274 2.89 7.91 -2.06
CA VAL A 274 1.99 9.02 -2.43
C VAL A 274 1.18 8.68 -3.68
N LEU A 275 1.85 8.23 -4.75
CA LEU A 275 1.20 7.88 -6.02
C LEU A 275 0.20 6.74 -5.87
N ALA A 276 0.44 5.79 -4.96
CA ALA A 276 -0.45 4.69 -4.69
C ALA A 276 -1.78 5.08 -4.05
N THR A 277 -1.90 6.31 -3.53
CA THR A 277 -3.17 6.84 -3.00
C THR A 277 -4.07 7.48 -4.05
N LEU A 278 -3.52 7.76 -5.24
CA LEU A 278 -4.24 8.44 -6.32
C LEU A 278 -5.43 7.60 -6.81
N PRO A 279 -6.49 8.23 -7.34
CA PRO A 279 -7.63 7.53 -7.91
C PRO A 279 -7.20 6.49 -8.95
N ILE A 280 -7.88 5.35 -8.93
CA ILE A 280 -7.72 4.29 -9.92
C ILE A 280 -8.97 4.25 -10.81
N GLU A 281 -8.83 3.74 -12.03
CA GLU A 281 -9.98 3.63 -12.92
C GLU A 281 -10.97 2.59 -12.38
N GLY A 282 -12.25 2.83 -12.65
CA GLY A 282 -13.35 2.01 -12.16
C GLY A 282 -13.23 0.53 -12.56
N ALA A 283 -13.87 -0.32 -11.77
CA ALA A 283 -13.84 -1.75 -11.96
C ALA A 283 -14.47 -2.19 -13.30
N THR A 284 -13.82 -3.13 -14.00
CA THR A 284 -14.37 -3.86 -15.15
C THR A 284 -14.87 -5.23 -14.75
#